data_AF-A0A1H1PUA9-F1
#
_entry.id   AF-A0A1H1PUA9-F1
#
_cell.length_a   1.000
_cell.length_b   1.000
_cell.length_c   1.000
_cell.angle_alpha   90.00
_cell.angle_beta   90.00
_cell.angle_gamma   90.00
#
_symmetry.space_group_name_H-M   'P 1'
#
loop_
_entity.id
_entity.type
_entity.pdbx_description
1 polymer ?
#
loop_
_entity_poly.entity_id
_entity_poly.type
_entity_poly.pdbx_seq_one_letter_code
_entity_poly.pdbx_strand_id
1 'polypeptide(L)'
;MTFAWVDWLIIGIVAVSALISLTRGFVKEALSLVTWVVAGLVAWAFGGALAELLVGYIETPSIRVITACAILFVLTLILGGLINYLIGQLVLVTGLTGTDRFLGMVFGAARGVLLVVVAVGLLSLAPVEADTWWRESELIPHFLLVADWSKGFILGMFGR
;
A
#
# COMPACT_ATOMS: atom_id res chain seq x y z
N MET A 1 2.08 -2.01 -33.35
CA MET A 1 1.76 -2.01 -31.91
C MET A 1 2.97 -1.44 -31.20
N THR A 2 2.94 -0.14 -30.93
CA THR A 2 4.03 0.59 -30.28
C THR A 2 3.58 0.88 -28.87
N PHE A 3 4.18 0.20 -27.89
CA PHE A 3 3.96 0.52 -26.48
C PHE A 3 4.28 1.99 -26.24
N ALA A 4 3.34 2.71 -25.65
CA ALA A 4 3.58 4.08 -25.20
C ALA A 4 4.66 4.06 -24.10
N TRP A 5 5.34 5.18 -23.89
CA TRP A 5 6.32 5.29 -22.81
C TRP A 5 5.69 5.01 -21.42
N VAL A 6 4.38 5.26 -21.28
CA VAL A 6 3.61 4.91 -20.07
C VAL A 6 3.47 3.41 -19.88
N ASP A 7 3.34 2.62 -20.94
CA ASP A 7 3.29 1.16 -20.83
C ASP A 7 4.61 0.61 -20.27
N TRP A 8 5.74 1.16 -20.73
CA TRP A 8 7.06 0.84 -20.19
C TRP A 8 7.21 1.25 -18.72
N LEU A 9 6.62 2.39 -18.34
CA LEU A 9 6.60 2.83 -16.95
C LEU A 9 5.76 1.90 -16.06
N ILE A 10 4.59 1.46 -16.52
CA ILE A 10 3.73 0.49 -15.83
C ILE A 10 4.48 -0.83 -15.62
N ILE A 11 5.07 -1.38 -16.69
CA ILE A 11 5.88 -2.61 -16.62
C ILE A 11 7.05 -2.41 -15.65
N GLY A 12 7.71 -1.25 -15.71
CA GLY A 12 8.79 -0.88 -14.80
C GLY A 12 8.37 -0.90 -13.33
N ILE A 13 7.22 -0.30 -12.98
CA ILE A 13 6.70 -0.31 -11.61
C ILE A 13 6.42 -1.73 -11.13
N VAL A 14 5.75 -2.55 -11.95
CA VAL A 14 5.43 -3.94 -11.59
C VAL A 14 6.71 -4.77 -11.43
N ALA A 15 7.67 -4.63 -12.36
CA ALA A 15 8.94 -5.35 -12.32
C ALA A 15 9.79 -4.95 -11.10
N VAL A 16 9.89 -3.64 -10.82
CA VAL A 16 10.61 -3.14 -9.63
C VAL A 16 9.94 -3.63 -8.36
N SER A 17 8.61 -3.57 -8.26
CA SER A 17 7.87 -4.09 -7.11
C SER A 17 8.11 -5.58 -6.90
N ALA A 18 8.04 -6.39 -7.97
CA ALA A 18 8.34 -7.82 -7.94
C ALA A 18 9.79 -8.10 -7.51
N LEU A 19 10.76 -7.33 -8.03
CA LEU A 19 12.18 -7.50 -7.72
C LEU A 19 12.49 -7.10 -6.26
N ILE A 20 11.91 -6.01 -5.76
CA ILE A 20 12.03 -5.61 -4.36
C ILE A 20 11.47 -6.72 -3.46
N SER A 21 10.29 -7.24 -3.76
CA SER A 21 9.68 -8.29 -2.95
C SER A 21 10.40 -9.65 -3.06
N LEU A 22 11.12 -9.91 -4.16
CA LEU A 22 12.03 -11.06 -4.26
C LEU A 22 13.17 -10.98 -3.24
N THR A 23 13.68 -9.78 -2.96
CA THR A 23 14.75 -9.59 -1.95
C THR A 23 14.22 -9.60 -0.52
N ARG A 24 13.02 -9.04 -0.29
CA ARG A 24 12.41 -8.96 1.05
C ARG A 24 11.75 -10.26 1.50
N GLY A 25 11.14 -11.01 0.58
CA GLY A 25 10.33 -12.19 0.89
C GLY A 25 8.87 -11.86 1.17
N PHE A 26 7.98 -12.84 0.92
CA PHE A 26 6.53 -12.71 1.12
C PHE A 26 6.17 -12.40 2.58
N VAL A 27 6.75 -13.16 3.53
CA VAL A 27 6.39 -13.04 4.95
C VAL A 27 6.63 -11.63 5.46
N LYS A 28 7.79 -11.04 5.12
CA LYS A 28 8.11 -9.67 5.54
C LYS A 28 7.15 -8.65 4.95
N GLU A 29 6.77 -8.85 3.69
CA GLU A 29 5.88 -7.94 2.98
C GLU A 29 4.44 -8.01 3.54
N ALA A 30 3.93 -9.23 3.74
CA ALA A 30 2.61 -9.47 4.32
C ALA A 30 2.52 -8.92 5.75
N LEU A 31 3.52 -9.21 6.60
CA LEU A 31 3.58 -8.67 7.96
C LEU A 31 3.70 -7.15 7.98
N SER A 32 4.42 -6.55 7.04
CA SER A 32 4.51 -5.09 6.93
C SER A 32 3.16 -4.47 6.63
N LEU A 33 2.37 -5.06 5.74
CA LEU A 33 1.02 -4.58 5.41
C LEU A 33 0.06 -4.75 6.58
N VAL A 34 0.07 -5.92 7.24
CA VAL A 34 -0.71 -6.15 8.46
C VAL A 34 -0.34 -5.14 9.54
N THR A 35 0.95 -4.88 9.74
CA THR A 35 1.44 -3.89 10.71
C THR A 35 0.93 -2.49 10.39
N TRP A 36 0.90 -2.09 9.12
CA TRP A 36 0.32 -0.82 8.69
C TRP A 36 -1.17 -0.71 8.99
N VAL A 37 -1.94 -1.77 8.70
CA VAL A 37 -3.39 -1.81 9.00
C VAL A 37 -3.62 -1.74 10.50
N VAL A 38 -2.90 -2.54 11.30
CA VAL A 38 -3.00 -2.54 12.77
C VAL A 38 -2.61 -1.18 13.33
N ALA A 39 -1.54 -0.56 12.85
CA ALA A 39 -1.13 0.78 13.28
C ALA A 39 -2.22 1.82 12.99
N GLY A 40 -2.86 1.75 11.81
CA GLY A 40 -3.99 2.61 11.47
C GLY A 40 -5.19 2.40 12.40
N LEU A 41 -5.55 1.13 12.68
CA LEU A 41 -6.63 0.79 13.60
C LEU A 41 -6.35 1.26 15.03
N VAL A 42 -5.11 1.08 15.52
CA VAL A 42 -4.70 1.53 16.86
C VAL A 42 -4.74 3.05 16.93
N ALA A 43 -4.22 3.75 15.94
CA ALA A 43 -4.26 5.21 15.88
C ALA A 43 -5.71 5.73 15.86
N TRP A 44 -6.60 5.09 15.10
CA TRP A 44 -8.01 5.47 15.03
C TRP A 44 -8.77 5.18 16.33
N ALA A 45 -8.56 4.01 16.92
CA ALA A 45 -9.28 3.60 18.14
C ALA A 45 -8.79 4.32 19.40
N PHE A 46 -7.50 4.55 19.54
CA PHE A 46 -6.88 5.07 20.77
C PHE A 46 -6.36 6.51 20.65
N GLY A 47 -6.39 7.12 19.46
CA GLY A 47 -5.94 8.48 19.23
C GLY A 47 -6.63 9.53 20.11
N GLY A 48 -7.94 9.39 20.31
CA GLY A 48 -8.70 10.26 21.21
C GLY A 48 -8.27 10.13 22.67
N ALA A 49 -8.12 8.91 23.17
CA ALA A 49 -7.70 8.66 24.55
C ALA A 49 -6.29 9.21 24.82
N LEU A 50 -5.34 9.02 23.90
CA LEU A 50 -4.01 9.61 24.04
C LEU A 50 -4.05 11.14 23.92
N ALA A 51 -4.94 11.70 23.11
CA ALA A 51 -5.07 13.17 22.98
C ALA A 51 -5.46 13.84 24.30
N GLU A 52 -6.23 13.19 25.18
CA GLU A 52 -6.58 13.72 26.50
C GLU A 52 -5.35 13.89 27.41
N LEU A 53 -4.38 12.97 27.31
CA LEU A 53 -3.11 13.07 28.05
C LEU A 53 -2.23 14.23 27.55
N LEU A 54 -2.46 14.73 26.34
CA LEU A 54 -1.70 15.82 25.73
C LEU A 54 -2.30 17.21 25.99
N VAL A 55 -3.39 17.32 26.76
CA VAL A 55 -4.11 18.59 26.97
C VAL A 55 -3.22 19.69 27.57
N GLY A 56 -2.25 19.34 28.42
CA GLY A 56 -1.30 20.28 29.01
C GLY A 56 -0.08 20.63 28.14
N TYR A 57 0.10 19.97 26.99
CA TYR A 57 1.25 20.17 26.10
C TYR A 57 0.86 20.83 24.78
N ILE A 58 -0.36 20.59 24.28
CA ILE A 58 -0.86 21.12 23.02
C ILE A 58 -2.22 21.77 23.26
N GLU A 59 -2.28 23.09 23.06
CA GLU A 59 -3.50 23.87 23.26
C GLU A 59 -4.53 23.62 22.16
N THR A 60 -4.09 23.52 20.90
CA THR A 60 -4.97 23.34 19.74
C THR A 60 -5.55 21.92 19.68
N PRO A 61 -6.88 21.73 19.80
CA PRO A 61 -7.49 20.40 19.87
C PRO A 61 -7.23 19.54 18.63
N SER A 62 -7.31 20.13 17.44
CA SER A 62 -7.11 19.41 16.17
C SER A 62 -5.68 18.86 16.06
N ILE A 63 -4.69 19.70 16.37
CA ILE A 63 -3.27 19.32 16.33
C ILE A 63 -2.98 18.24 17.38
N ARG A 64 -3.62 18.34 18.54
CA ARG A 64 -3.46 17.38 19.63
C ARG A 64 -3.92 15.97 19.24
N VAL A 65 -5.11 15.84 18.64
CA VAL A 65 -5.61 14.54 18.15
C VAL A 65 -4.73 14.00 17.04
N ILE A 66 -4.35 14.83 16.06
CA ILE A 66 -3.46 14.41 14.97
C ILE A 66 -2.12 13.91 15.52
N THR A 67 -1.54 14.63 16.49
CA THR A 67 -0.27 14.27 17.13
C THR A 67 -0.40 12.97 17.91
N ALA A 68 -1.46 12.80 18.68
CA ALA A 68 -1.72 11.55 19.42
C ALA A 68 -1.88 10.35 18.48
N CYS A 69 -2.67 10.48 17.41
CA CYS A 69 -2.78 9.46 16.37
C CYS A 69 -1.42 9.15 15.74
N ALA A 70 -0.62 10.17 15.40
CA ALA A 70 0.70 10.00 14.81
C ALA A 70 1.67 9.27 15.75
N ILE A 71 1.68 9.61 17.04
CA ILE A 71 2.50 8.93 18.05
C ILE A 71 2.12 7.45 18.12
N LEU A 72 0.83 7.13 18.28
CA LEU A 72 0.37 5.74 18.33
C LEU A 72 0.69 4.97 17.06
N PHE A 73 0.48 5.60 15.91
CA PHE A 73 0.79 5.02 14.61
C PHE A 73 2.27 4.65 14.53
N VAL A 74 3.17 5.59 14.80
CA VAL A 74 4.62 5.38 14.75
C VAL A 74 5.07 4.33 15.77
N LEU A 75 4.60 4.40 17.02
CA LEU A 75 4.93 3.41 18.05
C LEU A 75 4.51 2.00 17.63
N THR A 76 3.31 1.86 17.07
CA THR A 76 2.80 0.57 16.60
C THR A 76 3.62 0.05 15.42
N LEU A 77 4.03 0.91 14.49
CA LEU A 77 4.92 0.54 13.39
C LEU A 77 6.30 0.07 13.90
N ILE A 78 6.86 0.73 14.91
CA ILE A 78 8.15 0.33 15.51
C ILE A 78 8.02 -1.07 16.14
N LEU A 79 6.98 -1.30 16.94
CA LEU A 79 6.73 -2.59 17.57
C LEU A 79 6.47 -3.70 16.53
N GLY A 80 5.61 -3.43 15.55
CA GLY A 80 5.34 -4.39 14.47
C GLY A 80 6.55 -4.64 13.59
N GLY A 81 7.40 -3.64 13.37
CA GLY A 81 8.69 -3.78 12.69
C GLY A 81 9.65 -4.70 13.43
N LEU A 82 9.71 -4.62 14.76
CA LEU A 82 10.49 -5.53 15.59
C LEU A 82 9.97 -6.97 15.49
N ILE A 83 8.65 -7.16 15.57
CA ILE A 83 8.02 -8.48 15.38
C ILE A 83 8.34 -9.04 14.00
N ASN A 84 8.24 -8.20 12.96
CA ASN A 84 8.55 -8.59 11.58
C ASN A 84 10.02 -9.00 11.42
N TYR A 85 10.95 -8.29 12.09
CA TYR A 85 12.35 -8.67 12.12
C TYR A 85 12.56 -10.05 12.75
N LEU A 86 11.94 -10.32 13.90
CA LEU A 86 12.04 -11.61 14.58
C LEU A 86 11.49 -12.74 13.71
N ILE A 87 10.29 -12.57 13.14
CA ILE A 87 9.70 -13.59 12.26
C ILE A 87 10.57 -13.80 11.02
N GLY A 88 11.16 -12.73 10.48
CA GLY A 88 12.12 -12.82 9.38
C GLY A 88 13.33 -13.70 9.72
N GLN A 89 13.82 -13.67 10.96
CA GLN A 89 14.88 -14.58 11.41
C GLN A 89 14.40 -16.03 11.50
N LEU A 90 13.17 -16.27 11.96
CA LEU A 90 12.58 -17.62 12.00
C LEU A 90 12.50 -18.24 10.60
N VAL A 91 12.11 -17.46 9.57
CA VAL A 91 12.05 -17.94 8.18
C VAL A 91 13.43 -18.31 7.63
N LEU A 92 14.48 -17.59 8.04
CA LEU A 92 15.85 -17.94 7.65
C LEU A 92 16.27 -19.27 8.26
N VAL A 93 15.94 -19.50 9.53
CA VAL A 93 16.28 -20.74 10.26
C VAL A 93 15.53 -21.96 9.73
N THR A 94 14.28 -21.81 9.28
CA THR A 94 13.48 -22.92 8.72
C THR A 94 13.94 -23.37 7.33
N GLY A 95 14.84 -22.62 6.68
CA GLY A 95 15.33 -22.95 5.33
C GLY A 95 14.33 -22.69 4.21
N LEU A 96 13.13 -22.15 4.52
CA LEU A 96 12.06 -21.87 3.54
C LEU A 96 12.29 -20.58 2.73
N THR A 97 13.48 -20.01 2.79
CA THR A 97 13.84 -18.74 2.15
C THR A 97 13.59 -18.74 0.64
N GLY A 98 13.76 -19.88 -0.05
CA GLY A 98 13.50 -19.97 -1.50
C GLY A 98 12.03 -19.78 -1.85
N THR A 99 11.14 -20.53 -1.19
CA THR A 99 9.68 -20.44 -1.38
C THR A 99 9.15 -19.08 -0.95
N ASP A 100 9.63 -18.54 0.18
CA ASP A 100 9.25 -17.21 0.68
C ASP A 100 9.58 -16.10 -0.33
N ARG A 101 10.75 -16.15 -0.96
CA ARG A 101 11.15 -15.19 -1.99
C ARG A 101 10.33 -15.32 -3.27
N PHE A 102 10.03 -16.54 -3.71
CA PHE A 102 9.20 -16.76 -4.90
C PHE A 102 7.77 -16.25 -4.69
N LEU A 103 7.15 -16.59 -3.56
CA LEU A 103 5.85 -16.04 -3.17
C LEU A 103 5.93 -14.51 -3.03
N GLY A 104 7.07 -14.00 -2.55
CA GLY A 104 7.35 -12.57 -2.44
C GLY A 104 7.29 -11.89 -3.80
N MET A 105 7.90 -12.49 -4.84
CA MET A 105 7.83 -11.96 -6.21
C MET A 105 6.40 -11.86 -6.72
N VAL A 106 5.60 -12.92 -6.56
CA VAL A 106 4.19 -12.93 -7.00
C VAL A 106 3.38 -11.88 -6.26
N PHE A 107 3.60 -11.77 -4.94
CA PHE A 107 2.95 -10.76 -4.11
C PHE A 107 3.38 -9.33 -4.49
N GLY A 108 4.67 -9.12 -4.75
CA GLY A 108 5.22 -7.85 -5.21
C GLY A 108 4.69 -7.43 -6.57
N ALA A 109 4.52 -8.39 -7.50
CA ALA A 109 3.88 -8.14 -8.78
C ALA A 109 2.41 -7.72 -8.60
N ALA A 110 1.65 -8.45 -7.78
CA ALA A 110 0.27 -8.11 -7.45
C ALA A 110 0.14 -6.72 -6.80
N ARG A 111 1.03 -6.39 -5.86
CA ARG A 111 1.13 -5.05 -5.27
C ARG A 111 1.45 -3.99 -6.32
N GLY A 112 2.39 -4.25 -7.22
CA GLY A 112 2.75 -3.34 -8.31
C GLY A 112 1.56 -3.07 -9.23
N VAL A 113 0.82 -4.11 -9.61
CA VAL A 113 -0.43 -4.00 -10.38
C VAL A 113 -1.44 -3.14 -9.62
N LEU A 114 -1.64 -3.41 -8.32
CA LEU A 114 -2.57 -2.63 -7.49
C LEU A 114 -2.18 -1.14 -7.40
N LEU A 115 -0.88 -0.84 -7.26
CA LEU A 115 -0.40 0.55 -7.28
C LEU A 115 -0.70 1.23 -8.63
N VAL A 116 -0.53 0.52 -9.74
CA VAL A 116 -0.87 1.04 -11.08
C VAL A 116 -2.37 1.25 -11.23
N VAL A 117 -3.22 0.31 -10.79
CA VAL A 117 -4.69 0.46 -10.80
C VAL A 117 -5.11 1.74 -10.07
N VAL A 118 -4.55 1.95 -8.86
CA VAL A 118 -4.86 3.15 -8.07
C VAL A 118 -4.35 4.42 -8.77
N ALA A 119 -3.13 4.42 -9.29
CA ALA A 119 -2.57 5.57 -9.99
C ALA A 119 -3.37 5.94 -11.24
N VAL A 120 -3.71 4.96 -12.09
CA VAL A 120 -4.53 5.15 -13.29
C VAL A 120 -5.94 5.62 -12.91
N GLY A 121 -6.54 5.03 -11.87
CA GLY A 121 -7.86 5.41 -11.36
C GLY A 121 -7.91 6.82 -10.76
N LEU A 122 -6.80 7.33 -10.22
CA LEU A 122 -6.66 8.72 -9.76
C LEU A 122 -6.42 9.67 -10.93
N LEU A 123 -5.57 9.27 -11.89
CA LEU A 123 -5.29 10.07 -13.10
C LEU A 123 -6.52 10.24 -13.97
N SER A 124 -7.42 9.25 -14.03
CA SER A 124 -8.68 9.37 -14.79
C SER A 124 -9.66 10.38 -14.21
N LEU A 125 -9.43 10.89 -13.00
CA LEU A 125 -10.20 12.02 -12.45
C LEU A 125 -9.75 13.37 -13.04
N ALA A 126 -8.56 13.42 -13.63
CA ALA A 126 -8.03 14.58 -14.34
C ALA A 126 -8.35 14.49 -15.85
N PRO A 127 -8.29 15.59 -16.62
CA PRO A 127 -8.59 15.60 -18.06
C PRO A 127 -7.47 14.99 -18.91
N VAL A 128 -6.93 13.85 -18.49
CA VAL A 128 -5.81 13.12 -19.13
C VAL A 128 -6.20 12.50 -20.48
N GLU A 129 -7.49 12.40 -20.79
CA GLU A 129 -7.99 11.93 -22.08
C GLU A 129 -7.59 12.85 -23.26
N ALA A 130 -7.25 14.11 -22.97
CA ALA A 130 -6.76 15.06 -23.96
C ALA A 130 -5.34 14.71 -24.45
N ASP A 131 -4.57 13.97 -23.66
CA ASP A 131 -3.15 13.74 -23.89
C ASP A 131 -2.86 12.52 -24.77
N THR A 132 -1.86 12.65 -25.65
CA THR A 132 -1.44 11.59 -26.58
C THR A 132 -0.91 10.36 -25.86
N TRP A 133 -0.18 10.55 -24.74
CA TRP A 133 0.39 9.46 -23.96
C TRP A 133 -0.65 8.56 -23.28
N TRP A 134 -1.85 9.09 -23.02
CA TRP A 134 -2.97 8.31 -22.46
C TRP A 134 -3.67 7.50 -23.53
N ARG A 135 -3.90 8.10 -24.72
CA ARG A 135 -4.61 7.43 -25.83
C ARG A 135 -3.78 6.36 -26.54
N GLU A 136 -2.46 6.53 -26.58
CA GLU A 136 -1.55 5.57 -27.24
C GLU A 136 -1.25 4.34 -26.37
N SER A 137 -1.57 4.37 -25.08
CA SER A 137 -1.28 3.26 -24.16
C SER A 137 -2.23 2.09 -24.35
N GLU A 138 -1.66 0.90 -24.51
CA GLU A 138 -2.42 -0.35 -24.64
C GLU A 138 -2.81 -0.95 -23.28
N LEU A 139 -2.04 -0.64 -22.23
CA LEU A 139 -2.27 -1.16 -20.88
C LEU A 139 -3.33 -0.36 -20.12
N ILE A 140 -3.38 0.97 -20.25
CA ILE A 140 -4.29 1.85 -19.48
C ILE A 140 -5.75 1.36 -19.51
N PRO A 141 -6.37 1.00 -20.66
CA PRO A 141 -7.75 0.53 -20.71
C PRO A 141 -8.00 -0.72 -19.84
N HIS A 142 -7.04 -1.65 -19.78
CA HIS A 142 -7.16 -2.87 -18.97
C HIS A 142 -7.16 -2.55 -17.47
N PHE A 143 -6.30 -1.63 -17.04
CA PHE A 143 -6.24 -1.18 -15.65
C PHE A 143 -7.46 -0.33 -15.26
N LEU A 144 -8.03 0.45 -16.19
CA LEU A 144 -9.27 1.20 -15.98
C LEU A 144 -10.47 0.26 -15.73
N LEU A 145 -10.59 -0.84 -16.48
CA LEU A 145 -11.65 -1.83 -16.24
C LEU A 145 -11.60 -2.37 -14.80
N VAL A 146 -10.41 -2.68 -14.31
CA VAL A 146 -10.21 -3.17 -12.93
C VAL A 146 -10.52 -2.06 -11.92
N ALA A 147 -10.10 -0.82 -12.19
CA ALA A 147 -10.37 0.33 -11.34
C ALA A 147 -11.88 0.62 -11.23
N ASP A 148 -12.59 0.62 -12.34
CA ASP A 148 -14.02 0.92 -12.40
C ASP A 148 -14.86 -0.21 -11.81
N TRP A 149 -14.48 -1.47 -12.04
CA TRP A 149 -15.08 -2.61 -11.33
C TRP A 149 -14.89 -2.49 -9.81
N SER A 150 -13.70 -2.10 -9.36
CA SER A 150 -13.40 -1.88 -7.94
C SER A 150 -14.24 -0.76 -7.34
N LYS A 151 -14.38 0.37 -8.06
CA LYS A 151 -15.27 1.48 -7.66
C LYS A 151 -16.72 1.01 -7.54
N GLY A 152 -17.23 0.27 -8.53
CA GLY A 152 -18.59 -0.27 -8.50
C GLY A 152 -18.84 -1.23 -7.34
N PHE A 153 -17.87 -2.10 -7.03
CA PHE A 153 -17.95 -3.01 -5.89
C PHE A 153 -17.95 -2.27 -4.55
N ILE A 154 -17.06 -1.29 -4.38
CA ILE A 154 -16.97 -0.46 -3.17
C ILE A 154 -18.27 0.34 -3.00
N LEU A 155 -18.73 1.04 -4.04
CA LEU A 155 -19.96 1.83 -3.99
C LEU A 155 -21.20 0.97 -3.75
N GLY A 156 -21.26 -0.25 -4.30
CA GLY A 156 -22.35 -1.20 -4.03
C GLY A 156 -22.33 -1.75 -2.60
N MET A 157 -21.17 -1.81 -1.97
CA MET A 157 -21.01 -2.24 -0.57
C MET A 157 -21.41 -1.15 0.43
N PHE A 158 -21.10 0.12 0.12
CA PHE A 158 -21.44 1.28 0.96
C PHE A 158 -22.80 1.90 0.61
N GLY A 159 -23.38 1.58 -0.54
CA GLY A 159 -24.65 2.10 -1.05
C GLY A 159 -25.87 1.27 -0.65
N ARG A 160 -26.12 1.14 0.66
CA ARG A 160 -27.49 0.97 1.18
C ARG A 160 -28.01 2.31 1.66
#